data_AF-A0A7S3HZU0-F1
#
_entry.id   AF-A0A7S3HZU0-F1
#
_cell.length_a   1.000
_cell.length_b   1.000
_cell.length_c   1.000
_cell.angle_alpha   90.00
_cell.angle_beta   90.00
_cell.angle_gamma   90.00
#
_symmetry.space_group_name_H-M   'P 1'
#
loop_
_entity.id
_entity.type
_entity.pdbx_description
1 polymer ?
#
loop_
_entity_poly.entity_id
_entity_poly.type
_entity_poly.pdbx_seq_one_letter_code
_entity_poly.pdbx_strand_id
1 'polypeptide(L)'
;MAKKQLEENEGCQLEGHVKLHKVPGNFHLSSHDCPDTVMKLMGAGYKIDFTHQIKHLSFGSLDDMRMINYRYGGQITNELSGTEFKQNIPFGSLMVNYYLDISEEEYVDMTYTTKAQEVETGEWLDVQPIFTGFPYRSMKQLMITNMLPTLVWNVSITPIKAHYTLTKESLSDFLVRLCGIVGGIFAAATIFESIFRNGLCMMIPDFNDDAPDDGKARPERPTSQARVAAASAGPGESVQMVSQDNGSAAPQNTVQMQSQ
;
A
#
# COMPACT_ATOMS: atom_id res chain seq x y z
N MET A 1 -9.80 25.04 -42.20
CA MET A 1 -8.86 24.95 -41.06
C MET A 1 -8.50 23.50 -40.79
N ALA A 2 -9.43 22.66 -40.29
CA ALA A 2 -9.18 21.24 -39.97
C ALA A 2 -8.44 20.42 -41.05
N LYS A 3 -8.83 20.56 -42.34
CA LYS A 3 -8.15 19.85 -43.45
C LYS A 3 -6.64 20.12 -43.50
N LYS A 4 -6.24 21.38 -43.38
CA LYS A 4 -4.82 21.81 -43.41
C LYS A 4 -4.05 21.22 -42.23
N GLN A 5 -4.68 21.22 -41.05
CA GLN A 5 -4.08 20.70 -39.82
C GLN A 5 -3.86 19.19 -39.88
N LEU A 6 -4.76 18.44 -40.53
CA LEU A 6 -4.55 17.02 -40.83
C LEU A 6 -3.40 16.80 -41.82
N GLU A 7 -3.26 17.65 -42.86
CA GLU A 7 -2.15 17.56 -43.83
C GLU A 7 -0.80 17.87 -43.19
N GLU A 8 -0.77 18.77 -42.21
CA GLU A 8 0.43 19.17 -41.46
C GLU A 8 0.76 18.22 -40.29
N ASN A 9 -0.04 17.18 -40.05
CA ASN A 9 0.06 16.26 -38.90
C ASN A 9 0.10 17.00 -37.55
N GLU A 10 -0.76 18.01 -37.40
CA GLU A 10 -0.88 18.73 -36.11
C GLU A 10 -1.46 17.82 -35.02
N GLY A 11 -0.99 18.01 -33.79
CA GLY A 11 -1.51 17.37 -32.58
C GLY A 11 -2.08 18.37 -31.59
N CYS A 12 -2.62 17.88 -30.48
CA CYS A 12 -3.16 18.69 -29.40
C CYS A 12 -2.54 18.30 -28.05
N GLN A 13 -2.23 19.29 -27.21
CA GLN A 13 -1.86 19.07 -25.80
C GLN A 13 -3.04 19.46 -24.92
N LEU A 14 -3.53 18.50 -24.14
CA LEU A 14 -4.59 18.69 -23.16
C LEU A 14 -4.00 18.62 -21.75
N GLU A 15 -4.28 19.63 -20.94
CA GLU A 15 -3.82 19.72 -19.55
C GLU A 15 -4.91 20.42 -18.72
N GLY A 16 -5.19 19.90 -17.53
CA GLY A 16 -6.19 20.47 -16.65
C GLY A 16 -6.59 19.53 -15.53
N HIS A 17 -7.51 20.01 -14.69
CA HIS A 17 -8.10 19.26 -13.59
C HIS A 17 -9.61 19.29 -13.71
N VAL A 18 -10.26 18.14 -13.54
CA VAL A 18 -11.72 18.02 -13.62
C VAL A 18 -12.22 17.52 -12.28
N LYS A 19 -13.21 18.22 -11.71
CA LYS A 19 -13.92 17.74 -10.52
C LYS A 19 -14.97 16.74 -10.95
N LEU A 20 -14.88 15.54 -10.41
CA LEU A 20 -15.77 14.43 -10.71
C LEU A 20 -16.52 14.02 -9.45
N HIS A 21 -17.75 13.54 -9.61
CA HIS A 21 -18.43 12.84 -8.53
C HIS A 21 -17.76 11.48 -8.31
N LYS A 22 -17.66 11.05 -7.05
CA LYS A 22 -17.06 9.77 -6.65
C LYS A 22 -18.03 8.61 -6.93
N VAL A 23 -18.37 8.40 -8.20
CA VAL A 23 -19.27 7.35 -8.69
C VAL A 23 -18.68 6.72 -9.95
N PRO A 24 -18.98 5.44 -10.24
CA PRO A 24 -18.57 4.81 -11.50
C PRO A 24 -19.08 5.59 -12.72
N GLY A 25 -18.25 5.72 -13.75
CA GLY A 25 -18.58 6.49 -14.94
C GLY A 25 -17.52 6.37 -16.02
N ASN A 26 -17.57 7.27 -17.01
CA ASN A 26 -16.51 7.39 -17.99
C ASN A 26 -16.32 8.85 -18.40
N PHE A 27 -15.12 9.17 -18.84
CA PHE A 27 -14.86 10.36 -19.64
C PHE A 27 -14.25 9.91 -20.97
N HIS A 28 -14.55 10.63 -22.04
CA HIS A 28 -14.09 10.25 -23.36
C HIS A 28 -13.69 11.47 -24.18
N LEU A 29 -12.64 11.30 -24.98
CA LEU A 29 -12.20 12.26 -25.98
C LEU A 29 -12.63 11.75 -27.36
N SER A 30 -13.47 12.53 -28.02
CA SER A 30 -14.06 12.16 -29.31
C SER A 30 -14.23 13.40 -30.18
N SER A 31 -14.65 13.18 -31.42
CA SER A 31 -15.11 14.25 -32.30
C SER A 31 -16.64 14.26 -32.46
N HIS A 32 -17.38 13.81 -31.44
CA HIS A 32 -18.85 13.70 -31.47
C HIS A 32 -19.58 15.04 -31.67
N ASP A 33 -18.97 16.16 -31.30
CA ASP A 33 -19.56 17.50 -31.50
C ASP A 33 -19.57 17.96 -32.97
N CYS A 34 -18.79 17.30 -33.85
CA CYS A 34 -18.69 17.67 -35.27
C CYS A 34 -18.71 16.42 -36.19
N PRO A 35 -19.75 15.57 -36.09
CA PRO A 35 -19.76 14.27 -36.75
C PRO A 35 -19.75 14.39 -38.27
N ASP A 36 -20.49 15.36 -38.83
CA ASP A 36 -20.57 15.59 -40.28
C ASP A 36 -19.23 15.99 -40.88
N THR A 37 -18.49 16.87 -40.19
CA THR A 37 -17.17 17.34 -40.64
C THR A 37 -16.17 16.20 -40.64
N VAL A 38 -16.17 15.41 -39.58
CA VAL A 38 -15.29 14.24 -39.45
C VAL A 38 -15.61 13.21 -40.53
N MET A 39 -16.89 12.91 -40.73
CA MET A 39 -17.31 11.91 -41.71
C MET A 39 -17.00 12.35 -43.15
N LYS A 40 -17.11 13.66 -43.46
CA LYS A 40 -16.66 14.23 -44.74
C LYS A 40 -15.14 14.11 -44.93
N LEU A 41 -14.34 14.36 -43.90
CA LEU A 41 -12.89 14.21 -43.96
C LEU A 41 -12.49 12.74 -44.16
N MET A 42 -13.12 11.83 -43.42
CA MET A 42 -12.92 10.39 -43.58
C MET A 42 -13.33 9.90 -44.97
N GLY A 43 -14.48 10.35 -45.48
CA GLY A 43 -14.94 10.03 -46.84
C GLY A 43 -14.03 10.59 -47.94
N ALA A 44 -13.33 11.70 -47.68
CA ALA A 44 -12.32 12.27 -48.57
C ALA A 44 -10.95 11.55 -48.48
N GLY A 45 -10.84 10.48 -47.68
CA GLY A 45 -9.62 9.67 -47.55
C GLY A 45 -8.67 10.12 -46.43
N TYR A 46 -9.03 11.14 -45.65
CA TYR A 46 -8.23 11.54 -44.49
C TYR A 46 -8.42 10.56 -43.33
N LYS A 47 -7.32 10.18 -42.67
CA LYS A 47 -7.35 9.37 -41.45
C LYS A 47 -7.17 10.30 -40.25
N ILE A 48 -7.98 10.10 -39.21
CA ILE A 48 -7.77 10.78 -37.93
C ILE A 48 -6.90 9.88 -37.07
N ASP A 49 -5.74 10.40 -36.69
CA ASP A 49 -4.78 9.71 -35.84
C ASP A 49 -5.08 9.99 -34.36
N PHE A 50 -5.31 8.93 -33.60
CA PHE A 50 -5.46 8.96 -32.15
C PHE A 50 -4.23 8.40 -31.43
N THR A 51 -3.07 8.40 -32.08
CA THR A 51 -1.77 8.26 -31.42
C THR A 51 -1.66 9.33 -30.33
N HIS A 52 -1.39 8.91 -29.10
CA HIS A 52 -1.38 9.81 -27.95
C HIS A 52 -0.33 9.38 -26.92
N GLN A 53 0.12 10.36 -26.15
CA GLN A 53 0.98 10.17 -24.99
C GLN A 53 0.26 10.68 -23.76
N ILE A 54 0.07 9.80 -22.78
CA ILE A 54 -0.48 10.19 -21.48
C ILE A 54 0.70 10.64 -20.63
N LYS A 55 0.92 11.96 -20.53
CA LYS A 55 2.01 12.52 -19.72
C LYS A 55 1.76 12.27 -18.23
N HIS A 56 0.59 12.66 -17.75
CA HIS A 56 0.20 12.51 -16.35
C HIS A 56 -1.31 12.32 -16.24
N LEU A 57 -1.72 11.31 -15.47
CA LEU A 57 -3.11 11.07 -15.09
C LEU A 57 -3.11 10.54 -13.65
N SER A 58 -3.71 11.29 -12.74
CA SER A 58 -3.81 10.97 -11.32
C SER A 58 -5.18 11.35 -10.78
N PHE A 59 -5.54 10.78 -9.63
CA PHE A 59 -6.77 11.10 -8.91
C PHE A 59 -6.42 11.58 -7.50
N GLY A 60 -7.14 12.59 -7.02
CA GLY A 60 -6.91 13.19 -5.69
C GLY A 60 -5.93 14.36 -5.68
N SER A 61 -5.45 14.67 -4.47
CA SER A 61 -4.52 15.77 -4.18
C SER A 61 -3.09 15.38 -4.54
N LEU A 62 -2.41 16.19 -5.37
CA LEU A 62 -1.00 15.99 -5.70
C LEU A 62 -0.09 16.16 -4.47
N ASP A 63 -0.47 17.02 -3.53
CA ASP A 63 0.26 17.23 -2.30
C ASP A 63 0.16 16.01 -1.38
N ASP A 64 -1.03 15.42 -1.25
CA ASP A 64 -1.24 14.18 -0.50
C ASP A 64 -0.41 13.05 -1.10
N MET A 65 -0.45 12.89 -2.43
CA MET A 65 0.37 11.88 -3.12
C MET A 65 1.87 12.08 -2.86
N ARG A 66 2.36 13.33 -2.89
CA ARG A 66 3.76 13.63 -2.58
C ARG A 66 4.11 13.26 -1.15
N MET A 67 3.25 13.60 -0.19
CA MET A 67 3.45 13.31 1.23
C MET A 67 3.41 11.79 1.51
N ILE A 68 2.49 11.07 0.88
CA ILE A 68 2.38 9.61 0.97
C ILE A 68 3.67 8.96 0.47
N ASN A 69 4.12 9.34 -0.74
CA ASN A 69 5.34 8.82 -1.35
C ASN A 69 6.59 9.08 -0.49
N TYR A 70 6.66 10.26 0.14
CA TYR A 70 7.80 10.64 0.97
C TYR A 70 7.83 9.93 2.32
N ARG A 71 6.68 9.84 3.02
CA ARG A 71 6.63 9.32 4.40
C ARG A 71 6.39 7.82 4.50
N TYR A 72 5.58 7.27 3.62
CA TYR A 72 5.12 5.88 3.71
C TYR A 72 5.90 4.95 2.78
N GLY A 73 6.84 5.47 1.98
CA GLY A 73 7.67 4.69 1.07
C GLY A 73 6.91 3.97 -0.05
N GLY A 74 5.59 4.13 -0.11
CA GLY A 74 4.74 3.62 -1.16
C GLY A 74 4.73 4.59 -2.32
N GLN A 75 5.13 4.17 -3.51
CA GLN A 75 4.99 4.97 -4.70
C GLN A 75 3.56 4.76 -5.22
N ILE A 76 2.67 5.76 -5.05
CA ILE A 76 1.40 5.77 -5.79
C ILE A 76 1.78 5.91 -7.27
N THR A 77 1.93 4.76 -7.94
CA THR A 77 2.31 4.71 -9.35
C THR A 77 1.07 4.78 -10.20
N ASN A 78 0.91 5.89 -10.90
CA ASN A 78 -0.09 6.04 -11.93
C ASN A 78 0.33 5.22 -13.16
N GLU A 79 -0.26 4.05 -13.37
CA GLU A 79 0.16 3.11 -14.42
C GLU A 79 0.13 3.70 -15.83
N LEU A 80 -0.77 4.66 -16.10
CA LEU A 80 -0.87 5.31 -17.40
C LEU A 80 0.06 6.52 -17.57
N SER A 81 0.67 7.02 -16.50
CA SER A 81 1.57 8.18 -16.61
C SER A 81 2.86 7.80 -17.36
N GLY A 82 3.22 8.60 -18.37
CA GLY A 82 4.36 8.36 -19.26
C GLY A 82 4.12 7.31 -20.35
N THR A 83 2.88 6.79 -20.50
CA THR A 83 2.59 5.79 -21.53
C THR A 83 2.38 6.44 -22.90
N GLU A 84 2.91 5.80 -23.94
CA GLU A 84 2.70 6.19 -25.34
C GLU A 84 1.90 5.09 -26.05
N PHE A 85 0.90 5.53 -26.81
CA PHE A 85 0.11 4.67 -27.65
C PHE A 85 0.24 5.13 -29.10
N LYS A 86 0.79 4.25 -29.96
CA LYS A 86 0.89 4.48 -31.41
C LYS A 86 -0.18 3.70 -32.13
N GLN A 87 -1.01 4.42 -32.89
CA GLN A 87 -2.04 3.82 -33.71
C GLN A 87 -1.41 3.18 -34.96
N ASN A 88 -1.45 1.85 -35.04
CA ASN A 88 -1.02 1.12 -36.23
C ASN A 88 -2.16 0.22 -36.73
N ILE A 89 -3.12 0.84 -37.43
CA ILE A 89 -4.24 0.12 -38.05
C ILE A 89 -4.27 0.33 -39.56
N PRO A 90 -4.37 -0.75 -40.36
CA PRO A 90 -4.37 -0.65 -41.82
C PRO A 90 -5.68 -0.06 -42.36
N PHE A 91 -6.81 -0.31 -41.69
CA PHE A 91 -8.16 0.11 -42.08
C PHE A 91 -9.08 0.29 -40.85
N GLY A 92 -10.11 1.13 -41.00
CA GLY A 92 -11.07 1.46 -39.94
C GLY A 92 -10.64 2.63 -39.05
N SER A 93 -11.48 2.93 -38.07
CA SER A 93 -11.23 3.88 -36.99
C SER A 93 -10.83 3.13 -35.72
N LEU A 94 -9.90 3.73 -34.97
CA LEU A 94 -9.51 3.18 -33.68
C LEU A 94 -10.45 3.68 -32.58
N MET A 95 -10.92 2.75 -31.76
CA MET A 95 -11.49 3.04 -30.45
C MET A 95 -10.58 2.42 -29.39
N VAL A 96 -10.14 3.22 -28.42
CA VAL A 96 -9.33 2.74 -27.30
C VAL A 96 -10.13 2.92 -26.02
N ASN A 97 -10.30 1.82 -25.30
CA ASN A 97 -10.91 1.81 -23.98
C ASN A 97 -9.82 1.58 -22.93
N TYR A 98 -9.67 2.54 -22.02
CA TYR A 98 -8.92 2.42 -20.79
C TYR A 98 -9.89 2.12 -19.66
N TYR A 99 -9.73 0.99 -19.00
CA TYR A 99 -10.45 0.67 -17.77
C TYR A 99 -9.55 1.03 -16.60
N LEU A 100 -10.02 1.94 -15.76
CA LEU A 100 -9.35 2.44 -14.58
C LEU A 100 -10.10 1.95 -13.35
N ASP A 101 -9.50 1.06 -12.60
CA ASP A 101 -10.04 0.58 -11.33
C ASP A 101 -9.34 1.33 -10.19
N ILE A 102 -10.04 2.28 -9.57
CA ILE A 102 -9.52 3.16 -8.54
C ILE A 102 -9.81 2.58 -7.16
N SER A 103 -8.78 2.49 -6.32
CA SER A 103 -8.91 2.16 -4.90
C SER A 103 -8.65 3.37 -4.02
N GLU A 104 -9.37 3.48 -2.90
CA GLU A 104 -9.17 4.55 -1.92
C GLU A 104 -8.24 4.07 -0.81
N GLU A 105 -7.21 4.86 -0.52
CA GLU A 105 -6.25 4.61 0.54
C GLU A 105 -6.19 5.81 1.48
N GLU A 106 -6.28 5.55 2.77
CA GLU A 106 -6.17 6.55 3.82
C GLU A 106 -4.93 6.29 4.66
N TYR A 107 -4.10 7.31 4.81
CA TYR A 107 -2.85 7.26 5.52
C TYR A 107 -2.92 8.21 6.71
N VAL A 108 -2.89 7.64 7.92
CA VAL A 108 -2.93 8.38 9.17
C VAL A 108 -1.58 8.29 9.85
N ASP A 109 -0.98 9.44 10.14
CA ASP A 109 0.28 9.51 10.88
C ASP A 109 -0.03 9.70 12.36
N MET A 110 0.19 8.67 13.19
CA MET A 110 -0.02 8.76 14.64
C MET A 110 1.21 9.29 15.38
N THR A 111 2.26 9.69 14.66
CA THR A 111 3.54 10.04 15.27
C THR A 111 3.62 11.48 15.75
N TYR A 112 2.74 12.37 15.28
CA TYR A 112 2.66 13.78 15.67
C TYR A 112 1.24 14.33 15.41
N THR A 113 0.81 15.25 16.28
CA THR A 113 -0.43 16.00 16.08
C THR A 113 -0.16 17.30 15.33
N THR A 114 -1.13 17.70 14.50
CA THR A 114 -1.19 19.02 13.89
C THR A 114 -2.41 19.77 14.42
N LYS A 115 -2.34 21.09 14.46
CA LYS A 115 -3.51 21.91 14.77
C LYS A 115 -4.39 22.01 13.54
N ALA A 116 -5.62 21.52 13.64
CA ALA A 116 -6.66 21.79 12.66
C ALA A 116 -7.76 22.63 13.30
N GLN A 117 -8.32 23.53 12.53
CA GLN A 117 -9.47 24.31 12.97
C GLN A 117 -10.73 23.48 12.75
N GLU A 118 -11.48 23.27 13.82
CA GLU A 118 -12.79 22.63 13.75
C GLU A 118 -13.79 23.58 13.07
N VAL A 119 -14.52 23.08 12.07
CA VAL A 119 -15.39 23.90 11.21
C VAL A 119 -16.62 24.44 11.96
N GLU A 120 -17.11 23.70 12.96
CA GLU A 120 -18.34 24.06 13.68
C GLU A 120 -18.10 25.02 14.85
N THR A 121 -17.03 24.82 15.62
CA THR A 121 -16.72 25.61 16.83
C THR A 121 -15.68 26.71 16.57
N GLY A 122 -14.91 26.59 15.49
CA GLY A 122 -13.79 27.48 15.18
C GLY A 122 -12.57 27.30 16.09
N GLU A 123 -12.60 26.32 17.01
CA GLU A 123 -11.52 26.01 17.92
C GLU A 123 -10.39 25.24 17.23
N TRP A 124 -9.16 25.43 17.73
CA TRP A 124 -8.00 24.70 17.23
C TRP A 124 -7.83 23.42 18.04
N LEU A 125 -8.08 22.28 17.39
CA LEU A 125 -7.91 20.96 17.98
C LEU A 125 -6.62 20.30 17.47
N ASP A 126 -5.95 19.58 18.36
CA ASP A 126 -4.81 18.74 18.00
C ASP A 126 -5.34 17.45 17.35
N VAL A 127 -5.19 17.34 16.03
CA VAL A 127 -5.65 16.19 15.23
C VAL A 127 -4.47 15.48 14.58
N GLN A 128 -4.64 14.20 14.27
CA GLN A 128 -3.67 13.47 13.46
C GLN A 128 -3.85 13.88 12.00
N PRO A 129 -2.76 14.14 11.25
CA PRO A 129 -2.87 14.43 9.82
C PRO A 129 -3.32 13.17 9.05
N ILE A 130 -4.22 13.39 8.09
CA ILE A 130 -4.78 12.35 7.23
C ILE A 130 -4.43 12.71 5.79
N PHE A 131 -3.86 11.75 5.06
CA PHE A 131 -3.58 11.89 3.63
C PHE A 131 -4.39 10.84 2.87
N THR A 132 -5.03 11.26 1.77
CA THR A 132 -5.85 10.34 0.96
C THR A 132 -5.22 10.11 -0.41
N GLY A 133 -4.96 8.84 -0.74
CA GLY A 133 -4.46 8.38 -2.02
C GLY A 133 -5.55 7.70 -2.85
N PHE A 134 -5.46 7.87 -4.17
CA PHE A 134 -6.32 7.18 -5.14
C PHE A 134 -5.47 6.48 -6.22
N PRO A 135 -4.67 5.46 -5.86
CA PRO A 135 -4.03 4.62 -6.86
C PRO A 135 -5.09 3.96 -7.74
N TYR A 136 -4.72 3.70 -8.99
CA TYR A 136 -5.57 3.01 -9.92
C TYR A 136 -4.80 1.98 -10.71
N ARG A 137 -5.48 0.88 -11.03
CA ARG A 137 -5.03 -0.11 -12.00
C ARG A 137 -5.59 0.23 -13.37
N SER A 138 -4.80 0.02 -14.41
CA SER A 138 -5.17 0.31 -15.78
C SER A 138 -5.16 -0.94 -16.66
N MET A 139 -6.21 -1.08 -17.47
CA MET A 139 -6.27 -2.06 -18.55
C MET A 139 -6.62 -1.34 -19.84
N LYS A 140 -5.93 -1.68 -20.93
CA LYS A 140 -6.23 -1.14 -22.27
C LYS A 140 -6.89 -2.20 -23.13
N GLN A 141 -7.93 -1.80 -23.86
CA GLN A 141 -8.60 -2.60 -24.87
C GLN A 141 -8.73 -1.79 -26.15
N LEU A 142 -8.30 -2.38 -27.27
CA LEU A 142 -8.41 -1.79 -28.59
C LEU A 142 -9.57 -2.41 -29.34
N MET A 143 -10.32 -1.59 -30.05
CA MET A 143 -11.38 -2.03 -30.95
C MET A 143 -11.26 -1.28 -32.28
N ILE A 144 -11.27 -2.03 -33.38
CA ILE A 144 -11.37 -1.46 -34.72
C ILE A 144 -12.85 -1.37 -35.06
N THR A 145 -13.32 -0.17 -35.35
CA THR A 145 -14.72 0.09 -35.66
C THR A 145 -14.83 1.02 -36.86
N ASN A 146 -16.00 1.03 -37.51
CA ASN A 146 -16.33 2.00 -38.56
C ASN A 146 -17.00 3.26 -37.99
N MET A 147 -17.16 3.34 -36.66
CA MET A 147 -17.66 4.53 -35.99
C MET A 147 -16.60 5.62 -35.92
N LEU A 148 -17.01 6.79 -35.40
CA LEU A 148 -16.06 7.87 -35.10
C LEU A 148 -15.00 7.35 -34.13
N PRO A 149 -13.72 7.65 -34.38
CA PRO A 149 -12.64 7.29 -33.48
C PRO A 149 -12.80 8.03 -32.15
N THR A 150 -12.61 7.31 -31.05
CA THR A 150 -12.85 7.79 -29.68
C THR A 150 -11.89 7.13 -28.70
N LEU A 151 -11.37 7.92 -27.76
CA LEU A 151 -10.66 7.45 -26.57
C LEU A 151 -11.61 7.50 -25.39
N VAL A 152 -11.80 6.39 -24.69
CA VAL A 152 -12.69 6.29 -23.53
C VAL A 152 -11.89 5.85 -22.32
N TRP A 153 -12.02 6.56 -21.21
CA TRP A 153 -11.56 6.15 -19.89
C TRP A 153 -12.76 5.80 -19.05
N ASN A 154 -12.95 4.51 -18.84
CA ASN A 154 -13.97 3.93 -17.97
C ASN A 154 -13.41 3.91 -16.55
N VAL A 155 -14.03 4.65 -15.64
CA VAL A 155 -13.62 4.79 -14.26
C VAL A 155 -14.54 3.98 -13.37
N SER A 156 -13.97 3.00 -12.68
CA SER A 156 -14.62 2.22 -11.64
C SER A 156 -13.97 2.55 -10.29
N ILE A 157 -14.77 2.58 -9.22
CA ILE A 157 -14.27 2.84 -7.86
C ILE A 157 -14.57 1.61 -7.04
N THR A 158 -13.54 1.04 -6.41
CA THR A 158 -13.71 -0.12 -5.55
C THR A 158 -14.43 0.30 -4.27
N PRO A 159 -15.39 -0.50 -3.76
CA PRO A 159 -16.08 -0.20 -2.51
C PRO A 159 -15.23 -0.41 -1.26
N ILE A 160 -13.96 -0.82 -1.43
CA ILE A 160 -13.03 -1.11 -0.34
C ILE A 160 -12.09 0.08 -0.17
N LYS A 161 -11.89 0.47 1.10
CA LYS A 161 -10.94 1.50 1.52
C LYS A 161 -9.83 0.86 2.34
N ALA A 162 -8.59 1.09 1.95
CA ALA A 162 -7.42 0.68 2.76
C ALA A 162 -7.11 1.77 3.78
N HIS A 163 -6.80 1.38 5.01
CA HIS A 163 -6.46 2.29 6.10
C HIS A 163 -5.09 1.93 6.67
N TYR A 164 -4.11 2.80 6.43
CA TYR A 164 -2.73 2.65 6.87
C TYR A 164 -2.46 3.58 8.06
N THR A 165 -2.03 3.00 9.17
CA THR A 165 -1.63 3.76 10.36
C THR A 165 -0.11 3.68 10.53
N LEU A 166 0.54 4.84 10.59
CA LEU A 166 1.94 4.92 10.97
C LEU A 166 2.02 5.11 12.48
N THR A 167 2.51 4.09 13.18
CA THR A 167 2.74 4.13 14.63
C THR A 167 4.24 4.14 14.93
N LYS A 168 4.63 4.81 16.01
CA LYS A 168 5.99 4.69 16.56
C LYS A 168 6.08 3.43 17.41
N GLU A 169 7.14 2.64 17.25
CA GLU A 169 7.45 1.58 18.20
C GLU A 169 7.82 2.18 19.56
N SER A 170 7.41 1.51 20.64
CA SER A 170 7.79 1.92 21.99
C SER A 170 9.25 1.53 22.27
N LEU A 171 9.95 2.32 23.09
CA LEU A 171 11.32 1.97 23.52
C LEU A 171 11.36 0.62 24.25
N SER A 172 10.27 0.24 24.91
CA SER A 172 10.14 -1.04 25.60
C SER A 172 10.21 -2.21 24.62
N ASP A 173 9.50 -2.14 23.49
CA ASP A 173 9.52 -3.20 22.46
C ASP A 173 10.92 -3.37 21.87
N PHE A 174 11.62 -2.26 21.62
CA PHE A 174 13.00 -2.28 21.18
C PHE A 174 13.92 -2.97 22.20
N LEU A 175 13.82 -2.62 23.48
CA LEU A 175 14.65 -3.19 24.54
C LEU A 175 14.40 -4.68 24.73
N VAL A 176 13.14 -5.12 24.65
CA VAL A 176 12.78 -6.54 24.73
C VAL A 176 13.40 -7.31 23.56
N ARG A 177 13.30 -6.79 22.33
CA ARG A 177 13.93 -7.38 21.15
C ARG A 177 15.45 -7.42 21.26
N LEU A 178 16.08 -6.34 21.74
CA LEU A 178 17.53 -6.25 21.95
C LEU A 178 18.01 -7.27 22.98
N CYS A 179 17.32 -7.37 24.13
CA CYS A 179 17.62 -8.34 25.16
C CYS A 179 17.48 -9.78 24.63
N GLY A 180 16.44 -10.05 23.84
CA GLY A 180 16.24 -11.34 23.18
C GLY A 180 17.41 -11.71 22.26
N ILE A 181 17.93 -10.76 21.46
CA ILE A 181 19.09 -10.98 20.58
C ILE A 181 20.35 -11.25 21.42
N VAL A 182 20.65 -10.41 22.41
CA VAL A 182 21.85 -10.55 23.25
C VAL A 182 21.80 -11.85 24.06
N GLY A 183 20.68 -12.14 24.72
CA GLY A 183 20.47 -13.38 25.48
C GLY A 183 20.53 -14.62 24.60
N GLY A 184 19.99 -14.54 23.38
CA GLY A 184 20.07 -15.62 22.38
C GLY A 184 21.50 -15.94 21.97
N ILE A 185 22.35 -14.93 21.77
CA ILE A 185 23.78 -15.13 21.44
C ILE A 185 24.52 -15.80 22.61
N PHE A 186 24.30 -15.36 23.85
CA PHE A 186 24.93 -15.97 25.03
C PHE A 186 24.47 -17.42 25.26
N ALA A 187 23.18 -17.71 25.06
CA ALA A 187 22.67 -19.07 25.15
C ALA A 187 23.24 -19.97 24.04
N ALA A 188 23.30 -19.48 22.80
CA ALA A 188 23.90 -20.22 21.69
C ALA A 188 25.40 -20.50 21.92
N ALA A 189 26.14 -19.52 22.44
CA ALA A 189 27.56 -19.67 22.75
C ALA A 189 27.81 -20.73 23.84
N THR A 190 27.00 -20.74 24.91
CA THR A 190 27.15 -21.72 26.00
C THR A 190 26.79 -23.14 25.56
N ILE A 191 25.75 -23.30 24.73
CA ILE A 191 25.41 -24.59 24.11
C ILE A 191 26.56 -25.06 23.19
N PHE A 192 27.09 -24.16 22.35
CA PHE A 192 28.20 -24.50 21.46
C PHE A 192 29.47 -24.88 22.23
N GLU A 193 29.79 -24.15 23.29
CA GLU A 193 30.92 -24.48 24.17
C GLU A 193 30.74 -25.85 24.85
N SER A 194 29.53 -26.15 25.34
CA SER A 194 29.22 -27.45 25.94
C SER A 194 29.38 -28.61 24.95
N ILE A 195 28.90 -28.44 23.71
CA ILE A 195 29.08 -29.42 22.62
C ILE A 195 30.55 -29.57 22.28
N PHE A 196 31.32 -28.48 22.18
CA PHE A 196 32.73 -28.54 21.85
C PHE A 196 33.56 -29.24 22.95
N ARG A 197 33.36 -28.87 24.22
CA ARG A 197 34.06 -29.49 25.36
C ARG A 197 33.71 -30.98 25.49
N ASN A 198 32.43 -31.35 25.40
CA ASN A 198 32.02 -32.75 25.51
C ASN A 198 32.35 -33.56 24.24
N GLY A 199 32.35 -32.93 23.06
CA GLY A 199 32.74 -33.57 21.80
C GLY A 199 34.24 -33.79 21.67
N LEU A 200 35.07 -32.88 22.17
CA LEU A 200 36.52 -33.02 22.17
C LEU A 200 37.00 -34.14 23.12
N CYS A 201 36.29 -34.32 24.25
CA CYS A 201 36.55 -35.40 25.21
C CYS A 201 36.23 -36.81 24.64
N MET A 202 35.44 -36.89 23.55
CA MET A 202 35.15 -38.15 22.86
C MET A 202 36.16 -38.46 21.72
N MET A 203 36.99 -37.49 21.34
CA MET A 203 37.94 -37.59 20.22
C MET A 203 39.41 -37.78 20.64
N ILE A 204 39.72 -37.67 21.94
CA ILE A 204 41.05 -37.95 22.48
C ILE A 204 40.88 -39.06 23.53
N PRO A 205 41.18 -40.33 23.22
CA PRO A 205 41.34 -41.33 24.27
C PRO A 205 42.58 -40.95 25.07
N ASP A 206 42.43 -40.78 26.39
CA ASP A 206 43.54 -40.56 27.31
C ASP A 206 44.59 -41.66 27.10
N PHE A 207 45.74 -41.28 26.53
CA PHE A 207 46.94 -42.09 26.63
C PHE A 207 47.47 -41.91 28.05
N ASN A 208 47.52 -43.04 28.76
CA ASN A 208 48.17 -43.26 30.06
C ASN A 208 49.27 -42.24 30.38
N ASP A 209 49.14 -41.59 31.53
CA ASP A 209 50.28 -41.28 32.38
C ASP A 209 49.94 -41.69 33.81
N ASP A 210 50.47 -42.86 34.18
CA ASP A 210 50.60 -43.34 35.56
C ASP A 210 51.59 -42.44 36.32
N ALA A 211 51.14 -41.75 37.37
CA ALA A 211 52.01 -41.14 38.38
C ALA A 211 51.28 -40.98 39.73
N PRO A 212 51.99 -41.02 40.86
CA PRO A 212 51.55 -41.72 42.07
C PRO A 212 50.64 -40.89 43.00
N ASP A 213 49.84 -41.63 43.77
CA ASP A 213 48.96 -41.21 44.86
C ASP A 213 49.69 -40.35 45.92
N ASP A 214 49.47 -39.03 45.88
CA ASP A 214 49.68 -38.15 47.02
C ASP A 214 48.32 -37.72 47.61
N GLY A 215 48.03 -38.28 48.79
CA GLY A 215 46.76 -38.11 49.50
C GLY A 215 46.37 -36.66 49.77
N LYS A 216 45.61 -36.06 48.85
CA LYS A 216 44.82 -34.84 49.07
C LYS A 216 43.36 -35.06 48.71
N ALA A 217 42.52 -34.74 49.68
CA ALA A 217 41.08 -34.94 49.67
C ALA A 217 40.40 -34.41 48.40
N ARG A 218 39.58 -35.29 47.81
CA ARG A 218 38.59 -34.98 46.77
C ARG A 218 37.64 -33.88 47.26
N PRO A 219 37.51 -32.73 46.57
CA PRO A 219 36.39 -31.82 46.85
C PRO A 219 35.10 -32.45 46.31
N GLU A 220 34.10 -32.48 47.17
CA GLU A 220 32.79 -33.05 46.91
C GLU A 220 32.08 -32.36 45.74
N ARG A 221 31.38 -33.18 44.96
CA ARG A 221 30.47 -32.79 43.88
C ARG A 221 29.28 -32.04 44.51
N PRO A 222 28.98 -30.76 44.20
CA PRO A 222 27.80 -30.12 44.76
C PRO A 222 26.54 -30.76 44.16
N THR A 223 25.84 -31.48 45.01
CA THR A 223 24.51 -32.04 44.80
C THR A 223 23.55 -30.92 44.41
N SER A 224 22.81 -31.13 43.33
CA SER A 224 21.67 -30.32 42.96
C SER A 224 20.63 -30.34 44.08
N GLN A 225 20.58 -29.27 44.87
CA GLN A 225 19.38 -28.90 45.61
C GLN A 225 18.86 -27.60 45.04
N ALA A 226 17.91 -27.74 44.11
CA ALA A 226 17.01 -26.68 43.72
C ALA A 226 16.24 -26.23 44.97
N ARG A 227 16.62 -25.06 45.51
CA ARG A 227 15.82 -24.37 46.52
C ARG A 227 14.94 -23.37 45.80
N VAL A 228 13.68 -23.77 45.59
CA VAL A 228 12.60 -22.86 45.21
C VAL A 228 12.42 -21.87 46.36
N ALA A 229 12.86 -20.63 46.16
CA ALA A 229 12.50 -19.52 47.01
C ALA A 229 11.30 -18.82 46.38
N ALA A 230 10.12 -19.15 46.91
CA ALA A 230 8.92 -18.35 46.76
C ALA A 230 9.12 -17.02 47.51
N ALA A 231 8.96 -15.90 46.81
CA ALA A 231 8.75 -14.59 47.42
C ALA A 231 7.41 -14.06 46.90
N SER A 232 6.39 -14.21 47.74
CA SER A 232 5.07 -13.60 47.59
C SER A 232 4.99 -12.34 48.45
N ALA A 233 4.68 -11.20 47.84
CA ALA A 233 3.91 -10.10 48.44
C ALA A 233 3.32 -9.24 47.32
N GLY A 234 1.98 -9.27 47.15
CA GLY A 234 1.20 -8.33 46.32
C GLY A 234 0.82 -7.06 47.10
N PRO A 235 -0.29 -6.34 46.78
CA PRO A 235 -1.31 -6.60 45.75
C PRO A 235 -1.79 -5.35 44.96
N GLY A 236 -2.62 -5.59 43.93
CA GLY A 236 -3.72 -4.68 43.56
C GLY A 236 -3.60 -3.96 42.21
N GLU A 237 -4.22 -4.48 41.15
CA GLU A 237 -5.49 -3.94 40.64
C GLU A 237 -6.08 -4.87 39.57
N SER A 238 -7.38 -5.10 39.70
CA SER A 238 -8.21 -6.01 38.93
C SER A 238 -8.78 -5.32 37.70
N VAL A 239 -8.68 -5.93 36.51
CA VAL A 239 -9.67 -5.70 35.44
C VAL A 239 -10.05 -7.04 34.82
N GLN A 240 -11.35 -7.33 34.89
CA GLN A 240 -12.01 -8.54 34.42
C GLN A 240 -11.96 -8.67 32.90
N MET A 241 -11.64 -9.89 32.43
CA MET A 241 -12.09 -10.39 31.14
C MET A 241 -13.53 -10.91 31.31
N VAL A 242 -14.49 -10.24 30.67
CA VAL A 242 -15.84 -10.79 30.47
C VAL A 242 -15.92 -11.29 29.03
N SER A 243 -16.09 -12.60 28.91
CA SER A 243 -16.57 -13.26 27.71
C SER A 243 -18.09 -13.38 27.82
N GLN A 244 -18.85 -12.86 26.86
CA GLN A 244 -20.20 -13.31 26.57
C GLN A 244 -20.61 -12.93 25.14
N ASP A 245 -20.92 -13.97 24.35
CA ASP A 245 -21.71 -13.94 23.13
C ASP A 245 -23.10 -13.34 23.38
N ASN A 246 -23.57 -12.49 22.47
CA ASN A 246 -24.80 -12.69 21.69
C ASN A 246 -25.22 -11.43 20.92
N GLY A 247 -25.79 -11.65 19.72
CA GLY A 247 -26.98 -10.90 19.31
C GLY A 247 -26.80 -9.79 18.28
N SER A 248 -26.84 -10.19 17.00
CA SER A 248 -27.85 -9.73 16.03
C SER A 248 -28.54 -8.39 16.29
N ALA A 249 -28.30 -7.39 15.43
CA ALA A 249 -29.33 -6.78 14.57
C ALA A 249 -28.78 -5.50 13.89
N ALA A 250 -28.78 -5.51 12.57
CA ALA A 250 -28.63 -4.32 11.74
C ALA A 250 -29.91 -3.46 11.78
N PRO A 251 -29.82 -2.12 11.71
CA PRO A 251 -30.90 -1.32 11.17
C PRO A 251 -30.64 -1.02 9.69
N GLN A 252 -31.57 -1.51 8.87
CA GLN A 252 -31.78 -1.10 7.49
C GLN A 252 -32.17 0.38 7.46
N ASN A 253 -31.49 1.19 6.65
CA ASN A 253 -32.02 2.47 6.19
C ASN A 253 -32.28 2.37 4.68
N THR A 254 -33.54 2.06 4.38
CA THR A 254 -34.18 2.21 3.08
C THR A 254 -34.62 3.66 2.94
N VAL A 255 -34.11 4.38 1.94
CA VAL A 255 -34.73 5.63 1.46
C VAL A 255 -35.06 5.43 -0.01
N GLN A 256 -36.37 5.36 -0.29
CA GLN A 256 -36.93 5.35 -1.63
C GLN A 256 -36.83 6.75 -2.24
N MET A 257 -36.30 6.82 -3.46
CA MET A 257 -36.52 7.94 -4.36
C MET A 257 -37.94 7.86 -4.92
N GLN A 258 -38.71 8.94 -4.78
CA GLN A 258 -39.86 9.21 -5.64
C GLN A 258 -39.47 10.31 -6.62
N SER A 259 -39.64 10.01 -7.91
CA SER A 259 -39.53 10.91 -9.04
C SER A 259 -40.75 11.82 -9.14
N GLN A 260 -40.51 13.12 -9.33
CA GLN A 260 -41.24 13.98 -10.27
C GLN A 260 -40.33 15.14 -10.66
#